data_AF-A0A9P3A1B2-F1
#
_entry.id   AF-A0A9P3A1B2-F1
#
_cell.length_a   1.000
_cell.length_b   1.000
_cell.length_c   1.000
_cell.angle_alpha   90.00
_cell.angle_beta   90.00
_cell.angle_gamma   90.00
#
_symmetry.space_group_name_H-M   'P 1'
#
loop_
_entity.id
_entity.type
_entity.pdbx_description
1 polymer ?
#
loop_
_entity_poly.entity_id
_entity_poly.type
_entity_poly.pdbx_seq_one_letter_code
_entity_poly.pdbx_strand_id
1 'polypeptide(L)'
;MTCEYGPKPGVPLVSIDVTPSSAEPSPGDDPRTGGVSGSTIGDPLHRPDHDSGLKLPPSLLQKHIDAFFQFVYPCQANAIIHRGTLSRDVNAGRASKKLLLSICAISSRFLEPGNGRQAPLKGSSQAQAWAREAKTMLILDDDLTTETVATALILAKHDNNSGRYTQAFILSSMASRMAMALGLHKELPSEHHAGTAERET
;
A
#
# COMPACT_ATOMS: atom_id res chain seq x y z
N MET A 1 31.52 -8.62 -40.39
CA MET A 1 30.28 -9.37 -40.70
C MET A 1 29.12 -8.51 -40.25
N THR A 2 28.72 -7.56 -41.10
CA THR A 2 27.67 -6.57 -40.84
C THR A 2 26.48 -6.93 -41.71
N CYS A 3 25.37 -7.30 -41.06
CA CYS A 3 24.14 -7.69 -41.74
C CYS A 3 23.37 -6.41 -42.11
N GLU A 4 23.36 -6.06 -43.40
CA GLU A 4 22.55 -4.95 -43.92
C GLU A 4 21.08 -5.37 -44.03
N TYR A 5 20.21 -4.69 -43.29
CA TYR A 5 18.75 -4.82 -43.44
C TYR A 5 18.27 -3.82 -44.50
N GLY A 6 18.20 -4.28 -45.75
CA GLY A 6 17.47 -3.57 -46.81
C GLY A 6 15.95 -3.86 -46.71
N PRO A 7 15.07 -2.87 -46.90
CA PRO A 7 13.62 -3.09 -46.86
C PRO A 7 13.16 -3.95 -48.05
N LYS A 8 12.35 -4.98 -47.77
CA LYS A 8 11.75 -5.86 -48.78
C LYS A 8 10.60 -5.13 -49.52
N PRO A 9 10.55 -5.16 -50.87
CA PRO A 9 9.46 -4.56 -51.62
C PRO A 9 8.18 -5.41 -51.49
N GLY A 10 7.06 -4.78 -51.14
CA GLY A 10 5.72 -5.40 -51.23
C GLY A 10 4.83 -5.38 -49.98
N VAL A 11 5.18 -4.66 -48.91
CA VAL A 11 4.27 -4.47 -47.76
C VAL A 11 3.55 -3.13 -47.90
N PRO A 12 2.20 -3.09 -47.90
CA PRO A 12 1.47 -1.83 -47.94
C PRO A 12 1.72 -1.04 -46.65
N LEU A 13 2.18 0.20 -46.80
CA LEU A 13 2.29 1.19 -45.73
C LEU A 13 0.87 1.61 -45.30
N VAL A 14 0.47 1.23 -44.09
CA VAL A 14 -0.71 1.80 -43.45
C VAL A 14 -0.32 3.18 -42.93
N SER A 15 -0.70 4.23 -43.68
CA SER A 15 -0.59 5.61 -43.19
C SER A 15 -1.61 5.83 -42.07
N ILE A 16 -1.10 6.11 -40.88
CA ILE A 16 -1.89 6.54 -39.74
C ILE A 16 -1.99 8.07 -39.86
N ASP A 17 -3.14 8.57 -40.28
CA ASP A 17 -3.40 10.00 -40.37
C ASP A 17 -3.62 10.54 -38.95
N VAL A 18 -2.61 11.21 -38.40
CA VAL A 18 -2.71 11.92 -37.12
C VAL A 18 -3.12 13.35 -37.44
N THR A 19 -4.42 13.60 -37.44
CA THR A 19 -4.95 14.97 -37.51
C THR A 19 -4.67 15.69 -36.18
N PRO A 20 -4.00 16.86 -36.18
CA PRO A 20 -3.88 17.67 -34.98
C PRO A 20 -5.23 18.34 -34.69
N SER A 21 -5.75 18.10 -33.49
CA SER A 21 -6.96 18.72 -32.95
C SER A 21 -6.78 20.23 -32.83
N SER A 22 -7.54 21.00 -33.61
CA SER A 22 -7.57 22.46 -33.53
C SER A 22 -8.03 22.93 -32.14
N ALA A 23 -7.24 23.83 -31.54
CA ALA A 23 -7.61 24.59 -30.35
C ALA A 23 -8.51 25.77 -30.77
N GLU A 24 -9.68 25.91 -30.14
CA GLU A 24 -10.52 27.10 -30.27
C GLU A 24 -10.16 28.14 -29.18
N PRO A 25 -10.17 29.47 -29.49
CA PRO A 25 -9.84 30.53 -28.55
C PRO A 25 -11.05 30.99 -27.71
N SER A 26 -10.80 31.27 -26.42
CA SER A 26 -11.74 31.87 -25.48
C SER A 26 -12.08 33.33 -25.80
N PRO A 27 -13.30 33.80 -25.50
CA PRO A 27 -13.57 35.22 -25.36
C PRO A 27 -14.04 35.62 -23.94
N GLY A 28 -13.31 36.59 -23.36
CA GLY A 28 -13.88 37.82 -22.80
C GLY A 28 -14.44 37.82 -21.37
N ASP A 29 -13.73 38.55 -20.49
CA ASP A 29 -14.18 39.07 -19.18
C ASP A 29 -15.36 40.05 -19.28
N ASP A 30 -16.23 40.10 -18.25
CA ASP A 30 -16.63 41.33 -17.52
C ASP A 30 -17.65 41.08 -16.36
N PRO A 31 -17.87 42.03 -15.40
CA PRO A 31 -17.80 41.70 -13.96
C PRO A 31 -19.04 42.04 -13.09
N ARG A 32 -18.96 41.63 -11.81
CA ARG A 32 -19.64 42.09 -10.56
C ARG A 32 -21.14 41.83 -10.34
N THR A 33 -21.43 41.10 -9.26
CA THR A 33 -22.19 41.47 -8.02
C THR A 33 -22.70 40.16 -7.38
N GLY A 34 -22.37 39.77 -6.15
CA GLY A 34 -22.75 40.40 -4.88
C GLY A 34 -23.81 39.53 -4.21
N GLY A 35 -23.43 38.68 -3.25
CA GLY A 35 -24.37 37.80 -2.52
C GLY A 35 -23.68 36.96 -1.44
N VAL A 36 -23.38 37.60 -0.31
CA VAL A 36 -22.89 36.95 0.91
C VAL A 36 -24.06 36.25 1.60
N SER A 37 -23.94 34.95 1.88
CA SER A 37 -24.70 34.29 2.94
C SER A 37 -23.80 33.25 3.58
N GLY A 38 -23.49 33.49 4.85
CA GLY A 38 -22.57 32.71 5.66
C GLY A 38 -23.07 31.29 5.85
N SER A 39 -22.16 30.34 5.70
CA SER A 39 -22.30 29.00 6.26
C SER A 39 -21.22 28.84 7.31
N THR A 40 -21.67 28.45 8.49
CA THR A 40 -20.95 28.26 9.74
C THR A 40 -19.63 27.51 9.57
N ILE A 41 -18.56 28.13 10.07
CA ILE A 41 -17.26 27.48 10.29
C ILE A 41 -17.48 26.38 11.33
N GLY A 42 -17.59 25.15 10.86
CA GLY A 42 -17.47 23.96 11.70
C GLY A 42 -16.02 23.82 12.13
N ASP A 43 -15.83 23.69 13.44
CA ASP A 43 -14.56 23.45 14.13
C ASP A 43 -13.82 22.22 13.54
N PRO A 44 -12.60 22.35 12.96
CA PRO A 44 -11.93 21.25 12.25
C PRO A 44 -11.29 20.18 13.15
N LEU A 45 -11.40 20.26 14.48
CA LEU A 45 -10.57 19.45 15.39
C LEU A 45 -11.26 18.23 16.01
N HIS A 46 -12.45 17.84 15.57
CA HIS A 46 -13.01 16.55 15.97
C HIS A 46 -12.45 15.43 15.09
N ARG A 47 -11.27 14.92 15.48
CA ARG A 47 -10.74 13.63 15.01
C ARG A 47 -11.80 12.57 15.38
N PRO A 48 -12.44 11.87 14.43
CA PRO A 48 -13.42 10.87 14.79
C PRO A 48 -12.74 9.83 15.66
N ASP A 49 -13.31 9.60 16.85
CA ASP A 49 -12.89 8.54 17.74
C ASP A 49 -12.88 7.23 16.95
N HIS A 50 -11.70 6.66 16.77
CA HIS A 50 -11.47 5.43 16.02
C HIS A 50 -11.92 4.23 16.86
N ASP A 51 -13.20 4.15 17.20
CA ASP A 51 -13.79 2.90 17.67
C ASP A 51 -13.92 1.95 16.46
N SER A 52 -12.83 1.28 16.15
CA SER A 52 -12.70 0.40 14.98
C SER A 52 -11.66 -0.66 15.24
N GLY A 53 -11.61 -1.21 16.46
CA GLY A 53 -10.82 -2.40 16.74
C GLY A 53 -11.09 -3.45 15.66
N LEU A 54 -10.03 -4.09 15.15
CA LEU A 54 -10.19 -5.32 14.37
C LEU A 54 -11.19 -6.19 15.15
N LYS A 55 -12.32 -6.57 14.54
CA LYS A 55 -13.32 -7.47 15.16
C LYS A 55 -12.77 -8.89 15.19
N LEU A 56 -11.65 -9.09 15.88
CA LEU A 56 -10.90 -10.32 15.94
C LEU A 56 -10.55 -10.59 17.41
N PRO A 57 -10.74 -11.82 17.92
CA PRO A 57 -10.26 -12.17 19.24
C PRO A 57 -8.74 -11.88 19.35
N PRO A 58 -8.26 -11.30 20.46
CA PRO A 58 -6.84 -10.96 20.63
C PRO A 58 -5.90 -12.16 20.40
N SER A 59 -6.31 -13.36 20.82
CA SER A 59 -5.56 -14.60 20.60
C SER A 59 -5.42 -14.95 19.12
N LEU A 60 -6.44 -14.67 18.30
CA LEU A 60 -6.40 -14.90 16.87
C LEU A 60 -5.54 -13.86 16.16
N LEU A 61 -5.57 -12.60 16.62
CA LEU A 61 -4.71 -11.54 16.09
C LEU A 61 -3.24 -11.87 16.33
N GLN A 62 -2.92 -12.31 17.54
CA GLN A 62 -1.56 -12.69 17.90
C GLN A 62 -1.02 -13.83 17.02
N LYS A 63 -1.84 -14.85 16.72
CA LYS A 63 -1.46 -15.93 15.79
C LYS A 63 -1.10 -15.41 14.39
N HIS A 64 -1.85 -14.44 13.86
CA HIS A 64 -1.55 -13.83 12.56
C HIS A 64 -0.27 -13.00 12.60
N ILE A 65 -0.04 -12.26 13.69
CA ILE A 65 1.19 -11.49 13.90
C ILE A 65 2.41 -12.43 13.98
N ASP A 66 2.32 -13.51 14.73
CA ASP A 66 3.41 -14.48 14.85
C ASP A 66 3.70 -15.17 13.51
N ALA A 67 2.66 -15.60 12.79
CA ALA A 67 2.81 -16.15 11.43
C ALA A 67 3.40 -15.13 10.44
N PHE A 68 3.07 -13.85 10.57
CA PHE A 68 3.69 -12.81 9.76
C PHE A 68 5.20 -12.72 10.02
N PHE A 69 5.62 -12.66 11.28
CA PHE A 69 7.05 -12.60 11.61
C PHE A 69 7.81 -13.88 11.24
N GLN A 70 7.14 -15.03 11.28
CA GLN A 70 7.76 -16.30 10.92
C GLN A 70 7.91 -16.50 9.40
N PHE A 71 6.87 -16.19 8.61
CA PHE A 71 6.79 -16.59 7.20
C PHE A 71 6.87 -15.45 6.19
N VAL A 72 6.57 -14.21 6.60
CA VAL A 72 6.49 -13.05 5.68
C VAL A 72 7.64 -12.08 5.92
N TYR A 73 7.90 -11.75 7.19
CA TYR A 73 8.91 -10.79 7.62
C TYR A 73 10.34 -11.05 7.09
N PRO A 74 10.84 -12.29 6.93
CA PRO A 74 12.21 -12.54 6.46
C PRO A 74 12.57 -11.91 5.10
N CYS A 75 11.59 -11.47 4.31
CA CYS A 75 11.84 -10.64 3.14
C CYS A 75 12.25 -9.21 3.54
N GLN A 76 13.48 -8.79 3.17
CA GLN A 76 14.10 -7.51 3.54
C GLN A 76 13.19 -6.29 3.38
N ALA A 77 12.31 -6.26 2.37
CA ALA A 77 11.38 -5.16 2.17
C ALA A 77 10.42 -4.92 3.36
N ASN A 78 10.24 -5.91 4.24
CA ASN A 78 9.42 -5.80 5.46
C ASN A 78 10.19 -5.28 6.69
N ALA A 79 11.51 -5.02 6.58
CA ALA A 79 12.33 -4.57 7.71
C ALA A 79 11.86 -3.24 8.33
N ILE A 80 11.03 -2.48 7.60
CA ILE A 80 10.33 -1.29 8.12
C ILE A 80 9.35 -1.58 9.26
N ILE A 81 9.00 -2.85 9.51
CA ILE A 81 8.12 -3.29 10.60
C ILE A 81 8.95 -3.98 11.67
N HIS A 82 9.20 -3.30 12.79
CA HIS A 82 9.89 -3.92 13.92
C HIS A 82 8.91 -4.66 14.85
N ARG A 83 9.26 -5.90 15.25
CA ARG A 83 8.39 -6.77 16.08
C ARG A 83 8.06 -6.15 17.43
N GLY A 84 9.04 -5.60 18.12
CA GLY A 84 8.84 -4.98 19.43
C GLY A 84 7.92 -3.76 19.35
N THR A 85 8.08 -2.94 18.32
CA THR A 85 7.28 -1.72 18.11
C THR A 85 5.82 -2.09 17.84
N LEU A 86 5.59 -3.01 16.90
CA LEU A 86 4.24 -3.46 16.57
C LEU A 86 3.56 -4.12 17.79
N SER A 87 4.26 -4.98 18.54
CA SER A 87 3.70 -5.64 19.72
C SER A 87 3.32 -4.63 20.81
N ARG A 88 4.18 -3.64 21.08
CA ARG A 88 3.89 -2.55 22.02
C ARG A 88 2.65 -1.76 21.58
N ASP A 89 2.56 -1.43 20.29
CA ASP A 89 1.47 -0.61 19.77
C ASP A 89 0.14 -1.37 19.72
N VAL A 90 0.17 -2.68 19.47
CA VAL A 90 -1.01 -3.55 19.60
C VAL A 90 -1.50 -3.61 21.04
N ASN A 91 -0.61 -3.84 22.00
CA ASN A 91 -0.96 -3.90 23.42
C ASN A 91 -1.49 -2.57 23.95
N ALA A 92 -0.98 -1.45 23.43
CA ALA A 92 -1.44 -0.10 23.77
C ALA A 92 -2.67 0.37 22.98
N GLY A 93 -3.22 -0.45 22.07
CA GLY A 93 -4.35 -0.06 21.21
C GLY A 93 -4.03 1.06 20.21
N ARG A 94 -2.75 1.30 19.91
CA ARG A 94 -2.26 2.36 19.00
C ARG A 94 -1.85 1.85 17.63
N ALA A 95 -1.79 0.53 17.42
CA ALA A 95 -1.41 -0.04 16.14
C ALA A 95 -2.41 0.29 15.04
N SER A 96 -1.91 0.69 13.87
CA SER A 96 -2.75 1.08 12.75
C SER A 96 -3.65 -0.06 12.26
N LYS A 97 -4.97 0.20 12.17
CA LYS A 97 -5.96 -0.81 11.76
C LYS A 97 -5.67 -1.36 10.36
N LYS A 98 -5.35 -0.50 9.39
CA LYS A 98 -5.02 -0.89 8.01
C LYS A 98 -3.80 -1.83 7.96
N LEU A 99 -2.80 -1.57 8.81
CA LEU A 99 -1.61 -2.41 8.93
C LEU A 99 -1.98 -3.77 9.50
N LEU A 100 -2.73 -3.82 10.61
CA LEU A 100 -3.16 -5.08 11.22
C LEU A 100 -4.03 -5.93 10.28
N LEU A 101 -4.95 -5.31 9.54
CA LEU A 101 -5.77 -6.00 8.54
C LEU A 101 -4.91 -6.59 7.42
N SER A 102 -3.91 -5.83 6.93
CA SER A 102 -2.99 -6.33 5.90
C SER A 102 -2.15 -7.51 6.40
N ILE A 103 -1.68 -7.46 7.64
CA ILE A 103 -0.96 -8.55 8.33
C ILE A 103 -1.85 -9.78 8.43
N CYS A 104 -3.10 -9.62 8.88
CA CYS A 104 -4.06 -10.74 8.96
C CYS A 104 -4.32 -11.35 7.59
N ALA A 105 -4.50 -10.53 6.54
CA ALA A 105 -4.75 -11.01 5.19
C ALA A 105 -3.60 -11.86 4.63
N ILE A 106 -2.35 -11.37 4.72
CA ILE A 106 -1.19 -12.10 4.17
C ILE A 106 -0.86 -13.36 4.99
N SER A 107 -1.00 -13.30 6.31
CA SER A 107 -0.61 -14.40 7.20
C SER A 107 -1.65 -15.53 7.24
N SER A 108 -2.90 -15.25 6.88
CA SER A 108 -4.00 -16.23 6.82
C SER A 108 -3.65 -17.51 6.06
N ARG A 109 -2.76 -17.42 5.07
CA ARG A 109 -2.36 -18.56 4.24
C ARG A 109 -1.44 -19.57 4.94
N PHE A 110 -0.78 -19.17 6.03
CA PHE A 110 0.12 -20.02 6.81
C PHE A 110 -0.58 -20.62 8.03
N LEU A 111 -1.81 -20.20 8.30
CA LEU A 111 -2.61 -20.73 9.39
C LEU A 111 -3.50 -21.85 8.84
N GLU A 112 -3.41 -23.03 9.46
CA GLU A 112 -4.25 -24.18 9.12
C GLU A 112 -5.73 -23.81 9.30
N PRO A 113 -6.58 -24.02 8.27
CA PRO A 113 -8.02 -24.13 8.48
C PRO A 113 -8.24 -25.27 9.47
N GLY A 114 -8.98 -25.03 10.56
CA GLY A 114 -9.17 -25.99 11.67
C GLY A 114 -9.81 -27.35 11.31
N ASN A 115 -9.92 -27.65 10.03
CA ASN A 115 -10.48 -28.84 9.40
C ASN A 115 -9.50 -29.53 8.43
N GLY A 116 -8.19 -29.25 8.49
CA GLY A 116 -7.15 -29.99 7.76
C GLY A 116 -7.19 -29.82 6.24
N ARG A 117 -7.92 -28.82 5.74
CA ARG A 117 -7.94 -28.45 4.33
C ARG A 117 -6.80 -27.48 4.08
N GLN A 118 -5.97 -27.74 3.07
CA GLN A 118 -5.01 -26.73 2.59
C GLN A 118 -5.76 -25.43 2.27
N ALA A 119 -5.23 -24.30 2.76
CA ALA A 119 -5.78 -22.99 2.46
C ALA A 119 -5.89 -22.83 0.93
N PRO A 120 -7.03 -22.36 0.39
CA PRO A 120 -7.16 -22.16 -1.05
C PRO A 120 -6.01 -21.31 -1.58
N LEU A 121 -5.51 -21.61 -2.79
CA LEU A 121 -4.49 -20.80 -3.47
C LEU A 121 -4.84 -19.31 -3.54
N LYS A 122 -6.14 -18.98 -3.45
CA LYS A 122 -6.69 -17.61 -3.42
C LYS A 122 -6.92 -17.03 -2.01
N GLY A 123 -6.38 -17.66 -0.96
CA GLY A 123 -6.65 -17.29 0.43
C GLY A 123 -8.09 -17.61 0.88
N SER A 124 -8.38 -17.45 2.17
CA SER A 124 -9.75 -17.56 2.69
C SER A 124 -10.60 -16.36 2.25
N SER A 125 -11.93 -16.51 2.19
CA SER A 125 -12.85 -15.39 1.94
C SER A 125 -12.65 -14.25 2.95
N GLN A 126 -12.30 -14.61 4.20
CA GLN A 126 -12.00 -13.66 5.25
C GLN A 126 -10.70 -12.87 4.99
N ALA A 127 -9.64 -13.53 4.52
CA ALA A 127 -8.39 -12.86 4.13
C ALA A 127 -8.63 -11.83 3.02
N GLN A 128 -9.50 -12.17 2.07
CA GLN A 128 -9.92 -11.25 1.01
C GLN A 128 -10.71 -10.04 1.52
N ALA A 129 -11.58 -10.25 2.52
CA ALA A 129 -12.31 -9.17 3.16
C ALA A 129 -11.37 -8.19 3.89
N TRP A 130 -10.42 -8.71 4.67
CA TRP A 130 -9.42 -7.88 5.35
C TRP A 130 -8.53 -7.11 4.36
N ALA A 131 -8.08 -7.76 3.29
CA ALA A 131 -7.29 -7.10 2.26
C ALA A 131 -8.07 -5.98 1.56
N ARG A 132 -9.37 -6.19 1.28
CA ARG A 132 -10.22 -5.16 0.68
C ARG A 132 -10.38 -3.96 1.61
N GLU A 133 -10.71 -4.20 2.88
CA GLU A 133 -10.88 -3.14 3.87
C GLU A 133 -9.58 -2.35 4.07
N ALA A 134 -8.43 -3.03 4.17
CA ALA A 134 -7.13 -2.38 4.28
C ALA A 134 -6.77 -1.54 3.05
N LYS A 135 -7.10 -2.00 1.83
CA LYS A 135 -6.90 -1.21 0.59
C LYS A 135 -7.77 0.05 0.58
N THR A 136 -9.03 -0.06 1.00
CA THR A 136 -9.92 1.11 1.10
C THR A 136 -9.35 2.13 2.06
N MET A 137 -8.90 1.69 3.25
CA MET A 137 -8.25 2.59 4.21
C MET A 137 -6.99 3.22 3.63
N LEU A 138 -6.11 2.43 3.01
CA LEU A 138 -4.86 2.91 2.41
C LEU A 138 -5.08 3.97 1.32
N ILE A 139 -6.10 3.81 0.48
CA ILE A 139 -6.39 4.73 -0.63
C ILE A 139 -6.99 6.05 -0.13
N LEU A 140 -7.75 6.00 0.96
CA LEU A 140 -8.38 7.17 1.58
C LEU A 140 -7.46 7.87 2.58
N ASP A 141 -6.26 7.35 2.80
CA ASP A 141 -5.32 7.90 3.77
C ASP A 141 -4.39 8.93 3.11
N ASP A 142 -4.45 10.16 3.60
CA ASP A 142 -3.58 11.25 3.15
C ASP A 142 -2.21 11.25 3.85
N ASP A 143 -2.02 10.44 4.90
CA ASP A 143 -0.79 10.42 5.68
C ASP A 143 0.30 9.55 5.02
N LEU A 144 1.47 10.16 4.81
CA LEU A 144 2.66 9.45 4.38
C LEU A 144 3.49 9.00 5.59
N THR A 145 3.39 7.73 5.97
CA THR A 145 4.08 7.14 7.12
C THR A 145 4.74 5.82 6.78
N THR A 146 5.65 5.33 7.63
CA THR A 146 6.24 4.00 7.47
C THR A 146 5.17 2.90 7.51
N GLU A 147 4.08 3.11 8.26
CA GLU A 147 2.95 2.20 8.31
C GLU A 147 2.17 2.15 6.98
N THR A 148 1.99 3.27 6.26
CA THR A 148 1.35 3.26 4.93
C THR A 148 2.22 2.56 3.90
N VAL A 149 3.54 2.76 3.93
CA VAL A 149 4.50 1.99 3.12
C VAL A 149 4.37 0.48 3.39
N ALA A 150 4.43 0.10 4.65
CA ALA A 150 4.31 -1.29 5.09
C ALA A 150 2.98 -1.93 4.65
N THR A 151 1.87 -1.22 4.84
CA THR A 151 0.53 -1.68 4.46
C THR A 151 0.45 -1.92 2.96
N ALA A 152 0.91 -0.96 2.14
CA ALA A 152 0.90 -1.09 0.68
C ALA A 152 1.75 -2.29 0.20
N LEU A 153 2.94 -2.45 0.77
CA LEU A 153 3.85 -3.54 0.44
C LEU A 153 3.25 -4.91 0.81
N ILE A 154 2.66 -5.05 2.00
CA ILE A 154 2.03 -6.29 2.43
C ILE A 154 0.84 -6.65 1.54
N LEU A 155 0.00 -5.68 1.19
CA LEU A 155 -1.14 -5.90 0.31
C LEU A 155 -0.71 -6.29 -1.11
N ALA A 156 0.39 -5.71 -1.62
CA ALA A 156 0.96 -6.11 -2.89
C ALA A 156 1.39 -7.59 -2.89
N LYS A 157 2.03 -8.05 -1.80
CA LYS A 157 2.40 -9.46 -1.62
C LYS A 157 1.16 -10.36 -1.60
N HIS A 158 0.14 -9.98 -0.85
CA HIS A 158 -1.14 -10.72 -0.80
C HIS A 158 -1.81 -10.84 -2.17
N ASP A 159 -1.80 -9.78 -2.97
CA ASP A 159 -2.35 -9.79 -4.32
C ASP A 159 -1.53 -10.64 -5.29
N ASN A 160 -0.20 -10.59 -5.21
CA ASN A 160 0.67 -11.49 -5.96
C ASN A 160 0.36 -12.95 -5.65
N ASN A 161 0.19 -13.29 -4.37
CA ASN A 161 -0.14 -14.66 -3.97
C ASN A 161 -1.53 -15.10 -4.40
N SER A 162 -2.46 -14.16 -4.59
CA SER A 162 -3.83 -14.44 -5.03
C SER A 162 -4.00 -14.36 -6.56
N GLY A 163 -2.93 -14.15 -7.32
CA GLY A 163 -2.97 -14.01 -8.78
C GLY A 163 -3.53 -12.67 -9.30
N ARG A 164 -3.60 -11.63 -8.45
CA ARG A 164 -4.07 -10.28 -8.80
C ARG A 164 -2.90 -9.35 -9.16
N TYR A 165 -2.13 -9.74 -10.18
CA TYR A 165 -0.86 -9.08 -10.50
C TYR A 165 -0.96 -7.59 -10.82
N THR A 166 -2.01 -7.14 -11.52
CA THR A 166 -2.22 -5.71 -11.80
C THR A 166 -2.40 -4.90 -10.51
N GLN A 167 -3.18 -5.42 -9.56
CA GLN A 167 -3.35 -4.75 -8.26
C GLN A 167 -2.06 -4.76 -7.45
N ALA A 168 -1.34 -5.89 -7.46
CA ALA A 168 -0.04 -6.00 -6.83
C ALA A 168 0.98 -5.01 -7.40
N PHE A 169 0.98 -4.79 -8.71
CA PHE A 169 1.85 -3.82 -9.38
C PHE A 169 1.55 -2.39 -8.95
N ILE A 170 0.27 -2.00 -8.90
CA ILE A 170 -0.16 -0.68 -8.43
C ILE A 170 0.27 -0.45 -6.97
N LEU A 171 -0.02 -1.42 -6.09
CA LEU A 171 0.33 -1.32 -4.67
C LEU A 171 1.84 -1.30 -4.44
N SER A 172 2.62 -2.07 -5.21
CA SER A 172 4.09 -2.03 -5.15
C SER A 172 4.60 -0.66 -5.61
N SER A 173 4.02 -0.09 -6.66
CA SER A 173 4.39 1.25 -7.15
C SER A 173 4.08 2.34 -6.12
N MET A 174 2.93 2.25 -5.45
CA MET A 174 2.59 3.14 -4.33
C MET A 174 3.61 2.99 -3.20
N ALA A 175 3.89 1.77 -2.75
CA ALA A 175 4.86 1.51 -1.68
C ALA A 175 6.24 2.08 -2.01
N SER A 176 6.75 1.86 -3.22
CA SER A 176 8.05 2.40 -3.66
C SER A 176 8.07 3.93 -3.66
N ARG A 177 7.03 4.59 -4.18
CA ARG A 177 6.95 6.06 -4.19
C ARG A 177 6.86 6.63 -2.78
N MET A 178 6.05 6.01 -1.90
CA MET A 178 5.94 6.41 -0.51
C MET A 178 7.28 6.25 0.24
N ALA A 179 7.99 5.14 0.00
CA ALA A 179 9.31 4.90 0.59
C ALA A 179 10.37 5.90 0.10
N MET A 180 10.33 6.29 -1.18
CA MET A 180 11.20 7.33 -1.73
C MET A 180 10.89 8.70 -1.11
N ALA A 181 9.61 9.05 -1.00
CA ALA A 181 9.19 10.31 -0.40
C ALA A 181 9.57 10.43 1.08
N LEU A 182 9.54 9.32 1.83
CA LEU A 182 10.03 9.24 3.21
C LEU A 182 11.56 9.13 3.33
N GLY A 183 12.29 8.96 2.23
CA GLY A 183 13.74 8.82 2.26
C GLY A 183 14.23 7.50 2.88
N LEU A 184 13.41 6.44 2.92
CA LEU A 184 13.76 5.16 3.55
C LEU A 184 14.93 4.42 2.87
N HIS A 185 15.31 4.87 1.67
CA HIS A 185 16.45 4.37 0.90
C HIS A 185 17.78 5.01 1.31
N LYS A 186 17.76 6.07 2.14
CA LYS A 186 18.96 6.76 2.58
C LYS A 186 19.48 6.08 3.83
N GLU A 187 20.78 5.78 3.85
CA GLU A 187 21.46 5.36 5.07
C GLU A 187 21.57 6.55 6.03
N LEU A 188 21.53 6.27 7.34
CA LEU A 188 21.84 7.27 8.36
C LEU A 188 23.28 7.78 8.14
N PRO A 189 23.53 9.09 8.22
CA PRO A 189 24.88 9.64 8.08
C PRO A 189 25.84 8.96 9.08
N SER A 190 27.03 8.61 8.62
CA SER A 190 28.08 7.91 9.37
C SER A 190 28.64 8.68 10.58
N GLU A 191 28.08 9.84 10.93
CA GLU A 191 28.55 10.77 11.97
C GLU A 191 28.20 10.32 13.40
N HIS A 192 27.47 9.21 13.57
CA HIS A 192 27.40 8.53 14.85
C HIS A 192 27.97 7.11 14.71
N HIS A 193 29.17 6.92 15.28
CA HIS A 193 29.64 5.62 15.74
C HIS A 193 28.78 5.14 16.92
N ALA A 194 27.46 5.00 16.71
CA ALA A 194 26.62 4.21 17.58
C ALA A 194 27.01 2.75 17.33
N GLY A 195 27.39 2.06 18.40
CA GLY A 195 27.98 0.73 18.34
C GLY A 195 27.17 -0.24 17.48
N THR A 196 27.89 -1.13 16.81
CA THR A 196 27.44 -2.19 15.89
C THR A 196 26.27 -3.06 16.37
N ALA A 197 25.79 -2.89 17.62
CA ALA A 197 24.73 -3.67 18.24
C ALA A 197 23.30 -3.28 17.82
N GLU A 198 23.06 -2.11 17.23
CA GLU A 198 21.68 -1.63 16.95
C GLU A 198 21.19 -1.92 15.52
N ARG A 199 22.00 -2.58 14.68
CA ARG A 199 21.64 -2.85 13.27
C ARG A 199 20.83 -4.12 13.04
N GLU A 200 20.65 -4.99 14.04
CA GLU A 200 20.01 -6.30 13.85
C GLU A 200 19.20 -6.75 15.09
N THR A 201 17.94 -6.30 15.19
CA THR A 201 16.85 -6.99 15.90
C THR A 201 15.53 -6.69 15.21
#